data_AF-A0A944E8D1-F1
#
_entry.id   AF-A0A944E8D1-F1
#
_cell.length_a   1.000
_cell.length_b   1.000
_cell.length_c   1.000
_cell.angle_alpha   90.00
_cell.angle_beta   90.00
_cell.angle_gamma   90.00
#
_symmetry.space_group_name_H-M   'P 1'
#
loop_
_entity.id
_entity.type
_entity.pdbx_description
1 polymer ?
#
loop_
_entity_poly.entity_id
_entity_poly.type
_entity_poly.pdbx_seq_one_letter_code
_entity_poly.pdbx_strand_id
1 'polypeptide(L)'
;MSGRTNLWYVIPGPRAFDVRPVEYDLTPFAGQLNDGKPHRVAISVAGVPEGQSGWSTPTNVLVWQDAKASQVTGALSTHQVGDPAGTTAYEPGTEHRLRTKGGHSLTVAGYVDTSHGRVTTTVSRSVANTSTHRWTEGETTDALQARWNDDETITVDGRGPVATTHVHRTYTMNGETTVGAGDRLRTVMTMGDRSDSVTLRAGKRIDWSRLDDTYTGDASYNQNVPREQRHATGVSRERYRLDGLGTCYDRILATAQGELTEDRQRC
;
A
#
# COMPACT_ATOMS: atom_id res chain seq x y z
N MET A 1 -10.07 41.82 -2.38
CA MET A 1 -9.39 40.68 -3.02
C MET A 1 -10.18 39.43 -2.66
N SER A 2 -10.81 38.78 -3.64
CA SER A 2 -11.57 37.54 -3.42
C SER A 2 -10.57 36.41 -3.18
N GLY A 3 -10.30 36.09 -1.91
CA GLY A 3 -9.36 35.05 -1.52
C GLY A 3 -9.90 33.70 -1.99
N ARG A 4 -9.18 33.03 -2.90
CA ARG A 4 -9.54 31.69 -3.33
C ARG A 4 -9.42 30.76 -2.13
N THR A 5 -10.55 30.15 -1.80
CA THR A 5 -10.71 29.26 -0.67
C THR A 5 -10.20 27.87 -1.04
N ASN A 6 -9.08 27.44 -0.47
CA ASN A 6 -8.38 26.24 -0.88
C ASN A 6 -8.45 25.14 0.19
N LEU A 7 -8.91 23.95 -0.19
CA LEU A 7 -9.03 22.75 0.63
C LEU A 7 -8.08 21.69 0.04
N TRP A 8 -6.91 21.48 0.66
CA TRP A 8 -5.92 20.43 0.33
C TRP A 8 -5.48 20.36 -1.15
N TYR A 9 -5.40 21.48 -1.86
CA TYR A 9 -5.23 21.44 -3.32
C TYR A 9 -3.81 21.15 -3.82
N VAL A 10 -2.76 21.31 -3.00
CA VAL A 10 -1.40 21.45 -3.54
C VAL A 10 -0.51 20.24 -3.29
N ILE A 11 -0.60 19.59 -2.13
CA ILE A 11 0.20 18.40 -1.81
C ILE A 11 -0.76 17.23 -1.66
N PRO A 12 -0.74 16.25 -2.58
CA PRO A 12 -1.53 15.04 -2.47
C PRO A 12 -1.06 14.18 -1.29
N GLY A 13 -1.95 13.33 -0.79
CA GLY A 13 -1.53 12.25 0.09
C GLY A 13 -0.69 11.20 -0.65
N PRO A 14 0.05 10.34 0.08
CA PRO A 14 0.83 9.26 -0.51
C PRO A 14 -0.03 8.42 -1.46
N ARG A 15 0.53 8.11 -2.64
CA ARG A 15 -0.12 7.34 -3.71
C ARG A 15 -1.41 7.90 -4.32
N ALA A 16 -1.78 9.16 -4.05
CA ALA A 16 -3.03 9.70 -4.63
C ALA A 16 -2.96 9.91 -6.16
N PHE A 17 -1.77 10.19 -6.71
CA PHE A 17 -1.54 10.29 -8.16
C PHE A 17 -0.58 9.21 -8.70
N ASP A 18 0.31 8.69 -7.87
CA ASP A 18 1.12 7.50 -8.18
C ASP A 18 0.49 6.28 -7.49
N VAL A 19 -0.59 5.75 -8.08
CA VAL A 19 -1.27 4.56 -7.55
C VAL A 19 -0.38 3.35 -7.78
N ARG A 20 0.47 3.05 -6.80
CA ARG A 20 1.37 1.89 -6.81
C ARG A 20 0.57 0.60 -6.61
N PRO A 21 0.64 -0.37 -7.54
CA PRO A 21 -0.08 -1.62 -7.41
C PRO A 21 0.44 -2.44 -6.23
N VAL A 22 -0.41 -3.32 -5.71
CA VAL A 22 0.06 -4.43 -4.88
C VAL A 22 0.52 -5.53 -5.83
N GLU A 23 1.82 -5.75 -5.91
CA GLU A 23 2.41 -6.79 -6.76
C GLU A 23 2.44 -8.12 -6.03
N TYR A 24 2.17 -9.22 -6.74
CA TYR A 24 2.29 -10.58 -6.24
C TYR A 24 3.18 -11.38 -7.20
N ASP A 25 4.25 -11.99 -6.68
CA ASP A 25 5.11 -12.84 -7.51
C ASP A 25 4.45 -14.22 -7.70
N LEU A 26 3.93 -14.45 -8.91
CA LEU A 26 3.28 -15.70 -9.32
C LEU A 26 4.22 -16.69 -10.01
N THR A 27 5.53 -16.39 -10.08
CA THR A 27 6.53 -17.26 -10.71
C THR A 27 6.49 -18.70 -10.21
N PRO A 28 6.24 -19.00 -8.91
CA PRO A 28 6.09 -20.38 -8.44
C PRO A 28 5.00 -21.20 -9.16
N PHE A 29 3.99 -20.56 -9.72
CA PHE A 29 2.91 -21.21 -10.47
C PHE A 29 3.18 -21.30 -11.98
N ALA A 30 4.23 -20.65 -12.49
CA ALA A 30 4.46 -20.51 -13.93
C ALA A 30 4.53 -21.85 -14.68
N GLY A 31 5.07 -22.90 -14.04
CA GLY A 31 5.11 -24.25 -14.61
C GLY A 31 3.73 -24.87 -14.85
N GLN A 32 2.71 -24.51 -14.06
CA GLN A 32 1.33 -24.97 -14.25
C GLN A 32 0.58 -24.14 -15.30
N LEU A 33 0.91 -22.86 -15.41
CA LEU A 33 0.25 -21.91 -16.31
C LEU A 33 0.80 -21.94 -17.75
N ASN A 34 1.88 -22.69 -17.99
CA ASN A 34 2.57 -22.75 -19.28
C ASN A 34 2.48 -24.14 -19.95
N ASP A 35 1.37 -24.86 -19.74
CA ASP A 35 1.11 -26.20 -20.28
C ASP A 35 0.47 -26.21 -21.68
N GLY A 36 0.32 -25.03 -22.31
CA GLY A 36 -0.29 -24.87 -23.63
C GLY A 36 -1.83 -24.93 -23.64
N LYS A 37 -2.48 -25.01 -22.47
CA LYS A 37 -3.95 -25.01 -22.35
C LYS A 37 -4.49 -23.65 -21.92
N PRO A 38 -5.79 -23.37 -22.16
CA PRO A 38 -6.44 -22.19 -21.58
C PRO A 38 -6.46 -22.25 -20.05
N HIS A 39 -6.12 -21.14 -19.41
CA HIS A 39 -6.17 -20.98 -17.95
C HIS A 39 -7.12 -19.86 -17.55
N ARG A 40 -7.70 -19.96 -16.35
CA ARG A 40 -8.51 -18.90 -15.74
C ARG A 40 -7.83 -18.41 -14.45
N VAL A 41 -7.49 -17.13 -14.43
CA VAL A 41 -7.07 -16.41 -13.20
C VAL A 41 -8.24 -15.54 -12.76
N ALA A 42 -8.62 -15.64 -11.49
CA ALA A 42 -9.68 -14.84 -10.90
C ALA A 42 -9.18 -14.15 -9.64
N ILE A 43 -9.60 -12.90 -9.46
CA ILE A 43 -9.22 -12.04 -8.34
C ILE A 43 -10.52 -11.62 -7.65
N SER A 44 -10.58 -11.84 -6.35
CA SER A 44 -11.71 -11.43 -5.51
C SER A 44 -11.21 -10.82 -4.21
N VAL A 45 -12.05 -10.01 -3.58
CA VAL A 45 -11.79 -9.45 -2.25
C VAL A 45 -12.46 -10.36 -1.23
N ALA A 46 -11.66 -10.89 -0.30
CA ALA A 46 -12.19 -11.76 0.75
C ALA A 46 -13.28 -11.04 1.56
N GLY A 47 -14.39 -11.73 1.81
CA GLY A 47 -15.54 -11.16 2.53
C GLY A 47 -16.45 -10.25 1.70
N VAL A 48 -16.17 -10.04 0.42
CA VAL A 48 -17.01 -9.25 -0.50
C VAL A 48 -17.66 -10.20 -1.52
N PRO A 49 -19.00 -10.34 -1.51
CA PRO A 49 -19.73 -11.01 -2.58
C PRO A 49 -19.32 -10.57 -3.99
N GLU A 50 -19.25 -11.53 -4.92
CA GLU A 50 -18.93 -11.25 -6.32
C GLU A 50 -19.95 -10.25 -6.91
N GLY A 51 -19.44 -9.24 -7.63
CA GLY A 51 -20.26 -8.20 -8.26
C GLY A 51 -20.75 -7.10 -7.32
N GLN A 52 -20.36 -7.12 -6.03
CA GLN A 52 -20.69 -6.01 -5.13
C GLN A 52 -19.95 -4.74 -5.55
N SER A 53 -20.71 -3.65 -5.75
CA SER A 53 -20.17 -2.33 -6.03
C SER A 53 -19.31 -1.81 -4.87
N GLY A 54 -18.31 -0.99 -5.18
CA GLY A 54 -17.43 -0.36 -4.18
C GLY A 54 -16.02 -0.92 -4.13
N TRP A 55 -15.76 -2.03 -4.83
CA TRP A 55 -14.43 -2.60 -5.01
C TRP A 55 -14.10 -2.69 -6.50
N SER A 56 -12.92 -2.20 -6.88
CA SER A 56 -12.36 -2.37 -8.21
C SER A 56 -10.98 -3.01 -8.07
N THR A 57 -10.76 -4.13 -8.77
CA THR A 57 -9.51 -4.89 -8.77
C THR A 57 -8.92 -4.97 -10.18
N PRO A 58 -8.62 -3.82 -10.83
CA PRO A 58 -7.97 -3.84 -12.13
C PRO A 58 -6.66 -4.60 -12.01
N THR A 59 -6.50 -5.64 -12.82
CA THR A 59 -5.39 -6.58 -12.70
C THR A 59 -4.60 -6.60 -13.99
N ASN A 60 -3.29 -6.44 -13.87
CA ASN A 60 -2.35 -6.66 -14.95
C ASN A 60 -1.53 -7.91 -14.63
N VAL A 61 -1.33 -8.77 -15.62
CA VAL A 61 -0.44 -9.93 -15.51
C VAL A 61 0.83 -9.62 -16.30
N LEU A 62 1.96 -9.59 -15.61
CA LEU A 62 3.27 -9.37 -16.22
C LEU A 62 3.94 -10.73 -16.39
N VAL A 63 4.48 -10.98 -17.59
CA VAL A 63 5.12 -12.24 -17.95
C VAL A 63 6.47 -11.98 -18.62
N TRP A 64 7.43 -12.86 -18.34
CA TRP A 64 8.70 -12.92 -19.06
C TRP A 64 8.75 -14.17 -19.92
N GLN A 65 9.21 -14.02 -21.16
CA GLN A 65 9.38 -15.13 -22.09
C GLN A 65 10.81 -15.65 -22.06
N ASP A 66 10.97 -16.97 -22.14
CA ASP A 66 12.26 -17.57 -22.40
C ASP A 66 12.64 -17.34 -23.87
N ALA A 67 13.77 -16.68 -24.12
CA ALA A 67 14.18 -16.28 -25.46
C ALA A 67 14.54 -17.47 -26.38
N LYS A 68 14.79 -18.66 -25.84
CA LYS A 68 15.25 -19.85 -26.59
C LYS A 68 14.34 -21.07 -26.39
N ALA A 69 13.18 -20.91 -25.76
CA ALA A 69 12.20 -21.97 -25.60
C ALA A 69 10.80 -21.46 -25.95
N SER A 70 10.11 -22.18 -26.83
CA SER A 70 8.70 -21.93 -27.13
C SER A 70 7.76 -22.36 -25.99
N GLN A 71 8.25 -23.22 -25.11
CA GLN A 71 7.55 -23.69 -23.91
C GLN A 71 8.56 -23.93 -22.79
N VAL A 72 8.28 -23.41 -21.61
CA VAL A 72 8.93 -23.80 -20.35
C VAL A 72 8.00 -24.73 -19.58
N THR A 73 8.52 -25.86 -19.12
CA THR A 73 7.79 -26.79 -18.24
C THR A 73 8.13 -26.52 -16.80
N GLY A 74 7.36 -27.06 -15.85
CA GLY A 74 7.66 -26.89 -14.44
C GLY A 74 6.63 -27.53 -13.55
N ALA A 75 6.78 -27.33 -12.25
CA ALA A 75 5.79 -27.78 -11.27
C ALA A 75 5.77 -26.86 -10.04
N LEU A 76 4.60 -26.75 -9.44
CA LEU A 76 4.43 -26.23 -8.08
C LEU A 76 4.85 -27.32 -7.10
N SER A 77 5.85 -27.05 -6.27
CA SER A 77 6.36 -27.99 -5.27
C SER A 77 5.82 -27.69 -3.87
N THR A 78 5.32 -26.49 -3.62
CA THR A 78 4.87 -26.05 -2.31
C THR A 78 3.73 -25.06 -2.44
N HIS A 79 2.68 -25.28 -1.65
CA HIS A 79 1.54 -24.37 -1.52
C HIS A 79 1.00 -24.46 -0.10
N GLN A 80 1.45 -23.55 0.75
CA GLN A 80 1.06 -23.45 2.15
C GLN A 80 0.36 -22.13 2.37
N VAL A 81 -0.92 -22.20 2.73
CA VAL A 81 -1.75 -21.04 3.02
C VAL A 81 -2.06 -21.09 4.51
N GLY A 82 -1.80 -20.00 5.22
CA GLY A 82 -2.26 -19.84 6.60
C GLY A 82 -3.72 -19.43 6.63
N ASP A 83 -4.47 -19.84 7.66
CA ASP A 83 -5.85 -19.40 7.80
C ASP A 83 -5.91 -17.86 7.95
N PRO A 84 -6.86 -17.18 7.28
CA PRO A 84 -7.10 -15.76 7.54
C PRO A 84 -7.39 -15.52 9.02
N ALA A 85 -6.52 -14.77 9.69
CA ALA A 85 -6.73 -14.32 11.05
C ALA A 85 -7.51 -13.01 11.03
N GLY A 86 -8.59 -12.91 11.81
CA GLY A 86 -9.41 -11.71 11.88
C GLY A 86 -10.15 -11.59 13.20
N THR A 87 -10.11 -10.41 13.81
CA THR A 87 -10.92 -10.11 15.00
C THR A 87 -11.53 -8.73 14.87
N THR A 88 -12.79 -8.60 15.24
CA THR A 88 -13.47 -7.32 15.43
C THR A 88 -13.93 -7.19 16.88
N ALA A 89 -13.77 -6.00 17.46
CA ALA A 89 -14.25 -5.70 18.81
C ALA A 89 -14.95 -4.33 18.78
N TYR A 90 -16.26 -4.37 19.02
CA TYR A 90 -17.09 -3.18 19.09
C TYR A 90 -17.31 -2.76 20.55
N GLU A 91 -17.07 -1.48 20.83
CA GLU A 91 -17.22 -0.85 22.13
C GLU A 91 -18.22 0.32 21.98
N PRO A 92 -19.47 0.17 22.43
CA PRO A 92 -20.42 1.27 22.44
C PRO A 92 -20.06 2.30 23.52
N GLY A 93 -20.43 3.57 23.30
CA GLY A 93 -20.23 4.65 24.25
C GLY A 93 -20.69 5.98 23.68
N THR A 94 -20.46 7.08 24.39
CA THR A 94 -20.63 8.44 23.84
C THR A 94 -19.79 8.65 22.58
N GLU A 95 -18.60 8.05 22.57
CA GLU A 95 -17.83 7.76 21.37
C GLU A 95 -17.81 6.24 21.21
N HIS A 96 -18.38 5.76 20.12
CA HIS A 96 -18.30 4.37 19.69
C HIS A 96 -16.90 4.06 19.19
N ARG A 97 -16.48 2.80 19.35
CA ARG A 97 -15.19 2.34 18.84
C ARG A 97 -15.30 0.94 18.22
N LEU A 98 -14.71 0.77 17.05
CA LEU A 98 -14.54 -0.51 16.38
C LEU A 98 -13.05 -0.78 16.19
N ARG A 99 -12.53 -1.82 16.85
CA ARG A 99 -11.17 -2.30 16.68
C ARG A 99 -11.17 -3.50 15.77
N THR A 100 -10.32 -3.49 14.75
CA THR A 100 -10.16 -4.61 13.82
C THR A 100 -8.70 -5.03 13.78
N LYS A 101 -8.46 -6.34 13.77
CA LYS A 101 -7.18 -6.94 13.41
C LYS A 101 -7.41 -7.90 12.28
N GLY A 102 -6.47 -7.98 11.35
CA GLY A 102 -6.48 -8.91 10.23
C GLY A 102 -5.08 -9.42 9.96
N GLY A 103 -4.96 -10.61 9.39
CA GLY A 103 -3.68 -11.12 8.91
C GLY A 103 -3.83 -12.39 8.09
N HIS A 104 -2.85 -12.65 7.24
CA HIS A 104 -2.80 -13.84 6.40
C HIS A 104 -1.35 -14.12 5.99
N SER A 105 -1.02 -15.37 5.74
CA SER A 105 0.31 -15.76 5.27
C SER A 105 0.22 -16.79 4.14
N LEU A 106 1.15 -16.69 3.19
CA LEU A 106 1.29 -17.59 2.06
C LEU A 106 2.75 -17.97 1.91
N THR A 107 3.04 -19.24 1.69
CA THR A 107 4.33 -19.72 1.18
C THR A 107 4.10 -20.63 -0.01
N VAL A 108 4.64 -20.25 -1.15
CA VAL A 108 4.55 -21.00 -2.40
C VAL A 108 5.92 -21.19 -2.98
N ALA A 109 6.18 -22.38 -3.50
CA ALA A 109 7.42 -22.67 -4.21
C ALA A 109 7.12 -23.52 -5.44
N GLY A 110 7.87 -23.26 -6.49
CA GLY A 110 7.80 -24.03 -7.72
C GLY A 110 9.05 -23.80 -8.55
N TYR A 111 9.19 -24.61 -9.59
CA TYR A 111 10.30 -24.48 -10.51
C TYR A 111 9.82 -24.43 -11.96
N VAL A 112 10.63 -23.79 -12.79
CA VAL A 112 10.51 -23.82 -14.25
C VAL A 112 11.82 -24.31 -14.85
N ASP A 113 11.70 -25.20 -15.83
CA ASP A 113 12.81 -25.68 -16.65
C ASP A 113 12.95 -24.74 -17.86
N THR A 114 13.95 -23.85 -17.78
CA THR A 114 14.24 -22.83 -18.79
C THR A 114 15.27 -23.33 -19.79
N SER A 115 15.49 -22.59 -20.88
CA SER A 115 16.59 -22.87 -21.82
C SER A 115 17.98 -22.75 -21.21
N HIS A 116 18.10 -22.16 -20.02
CA HIS A 116 19.36 -22.01 -19.28
C HIS A 116 19.43 -22.90 -18.03
N GLY A 117 18.51 -23.86 -17.91
CA GLY A 117 18.41 -24.78 -16.78
C GLY A 117 17.21 -24.51 -15.87
N ARG A 118 17.08 -25.33 -14.83
CA ARG A 118 16.01 -25.22 -13.84
C ARG A 118 16.19 -23.99 -12.96
N VAL A 119 15.11 -23.24 -12.77
CA VAL A 119 15.02 -22.12 -11.82
C VAL A 119 13.93 -22.43 -10.81
N THR A 120 14.26 -22.42 -9.53
CA THR A 120 13.31 -22.59 -8.43
C THR A 120 13.04 -21.23 -7.80
N THR A 121 11.76 -20.90 -7.62
CA THR A 121 11.32 -19.67 -6.94
C THR A 121 10.46 -20.03 -5.75
N THR A 122 10.78 -19.46 -4.59
CA THR A 122 9.99 -19.55 -3.37
C THR A 122 9.56 -18.15 -2.97
N VAL A 123 8.27 -17.94 -2.75
CA VAL A 123 7.68 -16.69 -2.28
C VAL A 123 7.02 -16.97 -0.94
N SER A 124 7.47 -16.30 0.11
CA SER A 124 6.83 -16.26 1.43
C SER A 124 6.34 -14.85 1.69
N ARG A 125 5.07 -14.68 2.00
CA ARG A 125 4.47 -13.37 2.26
C ARG A 125 3.49 -13.41 3.42
N SER A 126 3.57 -12.44 4.31
CA SER A 126 2.60 -12.23 5.39
C SER A 126 2.09 -10.81 5.39
N VAL A 127 0.78 -10.66 5.47
CA VAL A 127 0.11 -9.36 5.59
C VAL A 127 -0.58 -9.27 6.93
N ALA A 128 -0.61 -8.08 7.51
CA ALA A 128 -1.30 -7.81 8.77
C ALA A 128 -1.95 -6.41 8.75
N ASN A 129 -3.07 -6.26 9.42
CA ASN A 129 -3.78 -5.00 9.62
C ASN A 129 -4.17 -4.83 11.08
N THR A 130 -4.08 -3.61 11.58
CA THR A 130 -4.74 -3.17 12.80
C THR A 130 -5.43 -1.84 12.54
N SER A 131 -6.70 -1.71 12.87
CA SER A 131 -7.41 -0.44 12.81
C SER A 131 -8.27 -0.20 14.06
N THR A 132 -8.46 1.07 14.38
CA THR A 132 -9.41 1.57 15.37
C THR A 132 -10.18 2.70 14.72
N HIS A 133 -11.45 2.44 14.42
CA HIS A 133 -12.42 3.44 13.99
C HIS A 133 -13.18 3.95 15.21
N ARG A 134 -13.40 5.25 15.32
CA ARG A 134 -14.13 5.89 16.41
C ARG A 134 -15.12 6.89 15.84
N TRP A 135 -16.32 6.95 16.38
CA TRP A 135 -17.32 7.93 15.96
C TRP A 135 -18.30 8.27 17.07
N THR A 136 -18.87 9.47 17.05
CA THR A 136 -19.98 9.84 17.94
C THR A 136 -21.33 9.59 17.27
N GLU A 137 -22.41 9.55 18.05
CA GLU A 137 -23.76 9.69 17.49
C GLU A 137 -23.86 10.98 16.66
N GLY A 138 -24.50 10.90 15.49
CA GLY A 138 -24.57 12.01 14.53
C GLY A 138 -23.24 12.34 13.81
N GLU A 139 -22.18 11.56 13.99
CA GLU A 139 -20.89 11.67 13.28
C GLU A 139 -20.22 13.05 13.38
N THR A 140 -20.49 13.80 14.46
CA THR A 140 -19.78 15.06 14.77
C THR A 140 -18.29 14.83 15.05
N THR A 141 -17.89 13.59 15.33
CA THR A 141 -16.51 13.11 15.26
C THR A 141 -16.51 11.78 14.53
N ASP A 142 -15.59 11.61 13.58
CA ASP A 142 -15.25 10.34 12.92
C ASP A 142 -13.72 10.26 12.76
N ALA A 143 -13.10 9.22 13.33
CA ALA A 143 -11.66 9.05 13.33
C ALA A 143 -11.24 7.62 13.00
N LEU A 144 -10.24 7.48 12.14
CA LEU A 144 -9.60 6.20 11.79
C LEU A 144 -8.12 6.26 12.10
N GLN A 145 -7.66 5.36 12.96
CA GLN A 145 -6.25 5.02 13.11
C GLN A 145 -6.03 3.61 12.57
N ALA A 146 -5.20 3.46 11.55
CA ALA A 146 -4.94 2.18 10.91
C ALA A 146 -3.46 2.01 10.54
N ARG A 147 -3.02 0.75 10.57
CA ARG A 147 -1.70 0.31 10.15
C ARG A 147 -1.80 -1.02 9.42
N TRP A 148 -1.20 -1.08 8.24
CA TRP A 148 -1.02 -2.30 7.47
C TRP A 148 0.47 -2.61 7.36
N ASN A 149 0.85 -3.87 7.56
CA ASN A 149 2.20 -4.38 7.29
C ASN A 149 2.13 -5.46 6.21
N ASP A 150 3.13 -5.50 5.36
CA ASP A 150 3.30 -6.48 4.30
C ASP A 150 4.78 -6.88 4.22
N ASP A 151 5.05 -8.12 4.60
CA ASP A 151 6.38 -8.72 4.69
C ASP A 151 6.50 -9.80 3.63
N GLU A 152 7.44 -9.65 2.71
CA GLU A 152 7.64 -10.53 1.56
C GLU A 152 9.11 -10.97 1.47
N THR A 153 9.31 -12.25 1.21
CA THR A 153 10.61 -12.85 0.92
C THR A 153 10.50 -13.67 -0.35
N ILE A 154 11.32 -13.33 -1.34
CA ILE A 154 11.44 -14.06 -2.60
C ILE A 154 12.84 -14.69 -2.64
N THR A 155 12.91 -16.00 -2.79
CA THR A 155 14.18 -16.72 -2.97
C THR A 155 14.21 -17.35 -4.35
N VAL A 156 15.28 -17.10 -5.10
CA VAL A 156 15.50 -17.63 -6.45
C VAL A 156 16.80 -18.43 -6.47
N ASP A 157 16.69 -19.68 -6.93
CA ASP A 157 17.78 -20.63 -7.11
C ASP A 157 17.84 -21.13 -8.57
N GLY A 158 19.02 -21.52 -9.06
CA GLY A 158 19.23 -22.07 -10.39
C GLY A 158 19.80 -21.13 -11.45
N ARG A 159 20.14 -19.88 -11.08
CA ARG A 159 20.86 -18.90 -11.95
C ARG A 159 22.23 -18.49 -11.39
N GLY A 160 22.92 -19.43 -10.75
CA GLY A 160 24.14 -19.17 -9.97
C GLY A 160 23.86 -19.21 -8.47
N PRO A 161 24.60 -18.46 -7.63
CA PRO A 161 24.35 -18.44 -6.20
C PRO A 161 22.94 -17.94 -5.88
N VAL A 162 22.30 -18.58 -4.90
CA VAL A 162 20.96 -18.24 -4.43
C VAL A 162 20.86 -16.73 -4.15
N ALA A 163 19.79 -16.14 -4.66
CA ALA A 163 19.42 -14.76 -4.40
C ALA A 163 18.15 -14.72 -3.56
N THR A 164 18.14 -13.84 -2.55
CA THR A 164 16.97 -13.63 -1.69
C THR A 164 16.68 -12.13 -1.62
N THR A 165 15.46 -11.75 -1.95
CA THR A 165 14.94 -10.39 -1.81
C THR A 165 13.95 -10.37 -0.65
N HIS A 166 14.20 -9.53 0.34
CA HIS A 166 13.27 -9.27 1.44
C HIS A 166 12.71 -7.87 1.30
N VAL A 167 11.38 -7.73 1.34
CA VAL A 167 10.69 -6.43 1.31
C VAL A 167 9.74 -6.34 2.49
N HIS A 168 9.90 -5.29 3.31
CA HIS A 168 8.97 -4.94 4.38
C HIS A 168 8.28 -3.63 4.02
N ARG A 169 6.95 -3.63 3.97
CA ARG A 169 6.13 -2.46 3.65
C ARG A 169 5.23 -2.14 4.82
N THR A 170 5.08 -0.86 5.13
CA THR A 170 4.20 -0.35 6.17
C THR A 170 3.38 0.80 5.62
N TYR A 171 2.06 0.70 5.77
CA TYR A 171 1.11 1.76 5.47
C TYR A 171 0.45 2.22 6.76
N THR A 172 0.30 3.54 6.94
CA THR A 172 -0.34 4.12 8.13
C THR A 172 -1.33 5.21 7.74
N MET A 173 -2.47 5.24 8.43
CA MET A 173 -3.45 6.32 8.36
C MET A 173 -3.86 6.70 9.78
N ASN A 174 -3.85 7.99 10.09
CA ASN A 174 -4.43 8.53 11.31
C ASN A 174 -5.19 9.79 10.91
N GLY A 175 -6.49 9.65 10.70
CA GLY A 175 -7.38 10.73 10.25
C GLY A 175 -8.49 10.94 11.27
N GLU A 176 -8.90 12.19 11.44
CA GLU A 176 -10.03 12.58 12.26
C GLU A 176 -10.76 13.74 11.60
N THR A 177 -12.08 13.63 11.55
CA THR A 177 -12.99 14.68 11.09
C THR A 177 -13.92 15.06 12.23
N THR A 178 -14.04 16.35 12.52
CA THR A 178 -14.89 16.90 13.58
C THR A 178 -15.79 18.01 13.05
N VAL A 179 -17.02 18.09 13.53
CA VAL A 179 -17.94 19.22 13.31
C VAL A 179 -18.00 20.05 14.59
N GLY A 180 -17.40 21.23 14.54
CA GLY A 180 -17.40 22.21 15.63
C GLY A 180 -18.57 23.18 15.57
N ALA A 181 -18.52 24.20 16.44
CA ALA A 181 -19.53 25.27 16.48
C ALA A 181 -19.70 25.95 15.11
N GLY A 182 -20.95 26.27 14.76
CA GLY A 182 -21.30 26.93 13.50
C GLY A 182 -21.06 26.07 12.26
N ASP A 183 -21.24 24.75 12.37
CA ASP A 183 -21.03 23.76 11.30
C ASP A 183 -19.62 23.79 10.69
N ARG A 184 -18.60 24.11 11.51
CA ARG A 184 -17.21 24.11 11.07
C ARG A 184 -16.67 22.68 11.03
N LEU A 185 -16.62 22.09 9.84
CA LEU A 185 -15.91 20.84 9.64
C LEU A 185 -14.40 21.10 9.74
N ARG A 186 -13.69 20.24 10.45
CA ARG A 186 -12.23 20.17 10.43
C ARG A 186 -11.81 18.73 10.20
N THR A 187 -10.87 18.52 9.31
CA THR A 187 -10.20 17.23 9.10
C THR A 187 -8.72 17.40 9.41
N VAL A 188 -8.16 16.53 10.23
CA VAL A 188 -6.73 16.40 10.47
C VAL A 188 -6.33 15.01 10.03
N MET A 189 -5.23 14.87 9.29
CA MET A 189 -4.75 13.55 8.90
C MET A 189 -3.23 13.46 8.88
N THR A 190 -2.73 12.29 9.22
CA THR A 190 -1.35 11.85 8.99
C THR A 190 -1.39 10.54 8.23
N MET A 191 -0.66 10.46 7.12
CA MET A 191 -0.52 9.25 6.32
C MET A 191 0.96 8.89 6.18
N GLY A 192 1.24 7.61 5.99
CA GLY A 192 2.60 7.15 5.71
C GLY A 192 2.64 5.93 4.81
N ASP A 193 3.59 5.94 3.88
CA ASP A 193 3.97 4.83 3.01
C ASP A 193 5.47 4.58 3.17
N ARG A 194 5.83 3.40 3.69
CA ARG A 194 7.21 3.04 3.99
C ARG A 194 7.53 1.68 3.40
N SER A 195 8.72 1.55 2.83
CA SER A 195 9.19 0.29 2.27
C SER A 195 10.70 0.15 2.49
N ASP A 196 11.14 -0.97 3.04
CA ASP A 196 12.55 -1.35 3.13
C ASP A 196 12.74 -2.62 2.27
N SER A 197 13.68 -2.58 1.32
CA SER A 197 14.01 -3.70 0.44
C SER A 197 15.49 -4.03 0.52
N VAL A 198 15.84 -5.32 0.59
CA VAL A 198 17.21 -5.81 0.59
C VAL A 198 17.31 -7.06 -0.27
N THR A 199 18.27 -7.08 -1.20
CA THR A 199 18.60 -8.25 -1.99
C THR A 199 19.97 -8.78 -1.59
N LEU A 200 20.02 -10.05 -1.20
CA LEU A 200 21.23 -10.79 -0.88
C LEU A 200 21.54 -11.79 -2.00
N ARG A 201 22.82 -11.98 -2.31
CA ARG A 201 23.31 -13.09 -3.14
C ARG A 201 24.53 -13.71 -2.47
N ALA A 202 24.49 -15.02 -2.24
CA ALA A 202 25.52 -15.72 -1.45
C ALA A 202 25.81 -15.05 -0.09
N GLY A 203 24.75 -14.57 0.59
CA GLY A 203 24.84 -13.87 1.86
C GLY A 203 25.39 -12.43 1.81
N LYS A 204 25.80 -11.94 0.63
CA LYS A 204 26.26 -10.55 0.45
C LYS A 204 25.11 -9.69 -0.05
N ARG A 205 24.95 -8.50 0.54
CA ARG A 205 23.97 -7.51 0.06
C ARG A 205 24.43 -6.94 -1.28
N ILE A 206 23.63 -7.16 -2.32
CA ILE A 206 23.89 -6.68 -3.68
C ILE A 206 22.97 -5.54 -4.08
N ASP A 207 21.83 -5.40 -3.42
CA ASP A 207 20.89 -4.31 -3.65
C ASP A 207 20.13 -3.95 -2.36
N TRP A 208 19.69 -2.69 -2.26
CA TRP A 208 18.79 -2.23 -1.20
C TRP A 208 18.15 -0.89 -1.54
N SER A 209 16.97 -0.67 -0.95
CA SER A 209 16.32 0.65 -0.94
C SER A 209 15.49 0.85 0.32
N ARG A 210 15.27 2.11 0.67
CA ARG A 210 14.41 2.56 1.76
C ARG A 210 13.57 3.75 1.29
N LEU A 211 12.25 3.57 1.37
CA LEU A 211 11.23 4.58 1.11
C LEU A 211 10.60 5.01 2.44
N ASP A 212 10.47 6.31 2.65
CA ASP A 212 9.62 6.89 3.70
C ASP A 212 8.94 8.14 3.17
N ASP A 213 7.65 7.98 2.85
CA ASP A 213 6.74 9.06 2.49
C ASP A 213 5.80 9.31 3.66
N THR A 214 5.86 10.51 4.23
CA THR A 214 5.01 10.94 5.34
C THR A 214 4.30 12.22 4.98
N TYR A 215 2.98 12.19 5.11
CA TYR A 215 2.10 13.30 4.83
C TYR A 215 1.33 13.71 6.09
N THR A 216 1.16 15.01 6.28
CA THR A 216 0.31 15.60 7.30
C THR A 216 -0.53 16.70 6.71
N GLY A 217 -1.75 16.87 7.21
CA GLY A 217 -2.45 18.12 7.01
C GLY A 217 -3.57 18.34 7.99
N ASP A 218 -4.11 19.55 7.91
CA ASP A 218 -5.19 20.07 8.71
C ASP A 218 -5.95 21.07 7.85
N ALA A 219 -7.25 20.85 7.69
CA ALA A 219 -8.08 21.84 7.05
C ALA A 219 -9.47 21.89 7.66
N SER A 220 -10.12 23.01 7.46
CA SER A 220 -11.48 23.22 7.91
C SER A 220 -12.27 24.07 6.94
N TYR A 221 -13.59 23.92 6.93
CA TYR A 221 -14.51 24.77 6.17
C TYR A 221 -15.90 24.76 6.83
N ASN A 222 -16.70 25.80 6.59
CA ASN A 222 -18.08 25.87 7.05
C ASN A 222 -18.94 24.98 6.14
N GLN A 223 -19.60 23.97 6.72
CA GLN A 223 -20.57 23.13 6.04
C GLN A 223 -21.92 23.84 5.93
N ASN A 224 -22.85 23.26 5.17
CA ASN A 224 -24.24 23.71 5.05
C ASN A 224 -24.45 25.17 4.58
N VAL A 225 -23.39 25.81 4.07
CA VAL A 225 -23.44 27.16 3.49
C VAL A 225 -23.07 27.13 2.00
N PRO A 226 -23.50 28.14 1.22
CA PRO A 226 -23.05 28.35 -0.15
C PRO A 226 -21.52 28.35 -0.30
N ARG A 227 -21.01 28.01 -1.49
CA ARG A 227 -19.58 27.78 -1.74
C ARG A 227 -18.71 28.99 -1.35
N GLU A 228 -19.18 30.19 -1.66
CA GLU A 228 -18.53 31.45 -1.37
C GLU A 228 -18.45 31.78 0.14
N GLN A 229 -19.26 31.11 0.96
CA GLN A 229 -19.34 31.28 2.41
C GLN A 229 -18.62 30.15 3.18
N ARG A 230 -18.03 29.18 2.47
CA ARG A 230 -17.36 28.03 3.12
C ARG A 230 -16.11 28.43 3.91
N HIS A 231 -15.46 29.55 3.58
CA HIS A 231 -14.28 30.06 4.29
C HIS A 231 -13.26 28.96 4.67
N ALA A 232 -12.99 28.04 3.74
CA ALA A 232 -12.03 26.97 3.91
C ALA A 232 -10.62 27.48 4.18
N THR A 233 -9.95 26.80 5.08
CA THR A 233 -8.54 27.01 5.42
C THR A 233 -7.84 25.66 5.46
N GLY A 234 -6.61 25.56 4.97
CA GLY A 234 -5.84 24.32 5.02
C GLY A 234 -4.34 24.53 5.07
N VAL A 235 -3.66 23.63 5.77
CA VAL A 235 -2.21 23.47 5.75
C VAL A 235 -1.87 22.02 5.48
N SER A 236 -0.79 21.78 4.76
CA SER A 236 -0.27 20.43 4.56
C SER A 236 1.25 20.43 4.50
N ARG A 237 1.82 19.27 4.78
CA ARG A 237 3.26 19.02 4.69
C ARG A 237 3.50 17.58 4.30
N GLU A 238 4.38 17.38 3.33
CA GLU A 238 4.89 16.08 2.92
C GLU A 238 6.40 16.06 3.08
N ARG A 239 6.93 14.92 3.48
CA ARG A 239 8.34 14.59 3.34
C ARG A 239 8.46 13.23 2.67
N TYR A 240 9.02 13.23 1.48
CA TYR A 240 9.30 12.02 0.71
C TYR A 240 10.79 11.74 0.72
N ARG A 241 11.17 10.52 1.14
CA ARG A 241 12.55 10.05 1.15
C ARG A 241 12.70 8.73 0.41
N LEU A 242 13.69 8.65 -0.46
CA LEU A 242 14.12 7.43 -1.14
C LEU A 242 15.65 7.35 -1.10
N ASP A 243 16.15 6.39 -0.34
CA ASP A 243 17.57 6.08 -0.22
C ASP A 243 17.84 4.69 -0.80
N GLY A 244 18.97 4.49 -1.47
CA GLY A 244 19.34 3.21 -2.03
C GLY A 244 20.73 3.21 -2.66
N LEU A 245 21.09 2.14 -3.35
CA LEU A 245 22.35 2.10 -4.11
C LEU A 245 22.36 3.19 -5.19
N GLY A 246 23.23 4.19 -5.01
CA GLY A 246 23.38 5.30 -5.97
C GLY A 246 22.20 6.28 -5.99
N THR A 247 21.21 6.11 -5.11
CA THR A 247 20.00 6.94 -5.05
C THR A 247 19.89 7.61 -3.69
N CYS A 248 19.68 8.91 -3.69
CA CYS A 248 19.38 9.71 -2.52
C CYS A 248 18.39 10.80 -2.97
N TYR A 249 17.20 10.77 -2.38
CA TYR A 249 16.17 11.78 -2.59
C TYR A 249 15.47 12.05 -1.26
N ASP A 250 15.42 13.30 -0.81
CA ASP A 250 14.76 13.80 0.39
C ASP A 250 14.20 15.19 0.06
N ARG A 251 12.89 15.24 -0.20
CA ARG A 251 12.17 16.48 -0.48
C ARG A 251 11.08 16.71 0.53
N ILE A 252 10.98 17.97 0.96
CA ILE A 252 9.96 18.46 1.87
C ILE A 252 9.17 19.53 1.14
N LEU A 253 7.86 19.38 1.13
CA LEU A 253 6.92 20.38 0.64
C LEU A 253 5.99 20.78 1.80
N ALA A 254 5.66 22.07 1.90
CA ALA A 254 4.62 22.54 2.81
C ALA A 254 3.73 23.56 2.12
N THR A 255 2.45 23.58 2.47
CA THR A 255 1.50 24.56 1.95
C THR A 255 0.68 25.20 3.05
N ALA A 256 0.26 26.44 2.81
CA ALA A 256 -0.74 27.12 3.60
C ALA A 256 -1.73 27.81 2.65
N GLN A 257 -3.02 27.57 2.87
CA GLN A 257 -4.12 28.17 2.09
C GLN A 257 -4.01 27.95 0.57
N GLY A 258 -3.45 26.81 0.18
CA GLY A 258 -3.25 26.45 -1.22
C GLY A 258 -2.06 27.15 -1.89
N GLU A 259 -1.16 27.74 -1.11
CA GLU A 259 0.12 28.27 -1.60
C GLU A 259 1.27 27.47 -1.01
N LEU A 260 2.30 27.22 -1.83
CA LEU A 260 3.53 26.54 -1.39
C LEU A 260 4.33 27.48 -0.49
N THR A 261 4.62 27.05 0.73
CA THR A 261 5.34 27.81 1.76
C THR A 261 6.73 27.25 2.06
N GLU A 262 6.97 25.96 1.75
CA GLU A 262 8.29 25.34 1.81
C GLU A 262 8.46 24.42 0.61
N ASP A 263 9.62 24.51 -0.03
CA ASP A 263 10.14 23.52 -0.96
C ASP A 263 11.62 23.36 -0.69
N ARG A 264 12.00 22.22 -0.11
CA ARG A 264 13.37 21.95 0.27
C ARG A 264 13.78 20.56 -0.16
N GLN A 265 14.79 20.52 -1.02
CA GLN A 265 15.51 19.33 -1.42
C GLN A 265 16.89 19.31 -0.75
N ARG A 266 17.41 18.13 -0.39
CA ARG A 266 18.72 17.99 0.26
C ARG A 266 19.70 17.24 -0.62
N CYS A 267 19.36 16.00 -0.91
CA CYS A 267 19.71 15.22 -2.09
C CYS A 267 18.33 14.95 -2.72
#